data_AF-A0A2Z2MAJ9-F1
#
_entry.id   AF-A0A2Z2MAJ9-F1
#
_cell.length_a   1.000
_cell.length_b   1.000
_cell.length_c   1.000
_cell.angle_alpha   90.00
_cell.angle_beta   90.00
_cell.angle_gamma   90.00
#
_symmetry.space_group_name_H-M   'P 1'
#
loop_
_entity.id
_entity.type
_entity.pdbx_description
1 polymer ?
#
loop_
_entity_poly.entity_id
_entity_poly.type
_entity_poly.pdbx_seq_one_letter_code
_entity_poly.pdbx_strand_id
1 'polypeptide(L)'
;MADYNMVAVVKVMPTDPDVNLDELEAKLKEALPEKFGLAKVEREPIAFGLVALKFYVLAKDEEGYDLDQILEAFRQVENVESAEVETVSRI
;
A
#
# COMPACT_ATOMS: atom_id res chain seq x y z
N MET A 1 -11.81 18.70 5.82
CA MET A 1 -10.67 17.76 5.78
C MET A 1 -11.25 16.39 6.06
N ALA A 2 -10.91 15.36 5.28
CA ALA A 2 -11.47 14.04 5.54
C ALA A 2 -11.04 13.55 6.92
N ASP A 3 -12.00 13.31 7.81
CA ASP A 3 -11.77 12.74 9.15
C ASP A 3 -11.47 11.24 9.02
N TYR A 4 -10.20 10.89 8.79
CA TYR A 4 -9.72 9.50 8.87
C TYR A 4 -9.45 9.16 10.34
N ASN A 5 -9.93 8.01 10.81
CA ASN A 5 -9.76 7.52 12.19
C ASN A 5 -9.03 6.16 12.26
N MET A 6 -8.53 5.69 11.11
CA MET A 6 -7.81 4.44 10.96
C MET A 6 -6.64 4.61 9.99
N VAL A 7 -5.54 3.91 10.28
CA VAL A 7 -4.41 3.71 9.37
C VAL A 7 -4.16 2.22 9.19
N ALA A 8 -3.99 1.79 7.95
CA ALA A 8 -3.55 0.44 7.60
C ALA A 8 -2.19 0.52 6.91
N VAL A 9 -1.26 -0.32 7.34
CA VAL A 9 0.04 -0.50 6.70
C VAL A 9 -0.07 -1.65 5.73
N VAL A 10 -0.05 -1.35 4.43
CA VAL A 10 -0.06 -2.35 3.36
C VAL A 10 1.37 -2.53 2.87
N LYS A 11 1.91 -3.74 3.04
CA LYS A 11 3.21 -4.13 2.54
C LYS A 11 3.07 -4.68 1.12
N VAL A 12 3.83 -4.11 0.20
CA VAL A 12 3.88 -4.51 -1.20
C VAL A 12 5.27 -5.02 -1.52
N MET A 13 5.33 -6.26 -2.00
CA MET A 13 6.56 -6.90 -2.43
C MET A 13 6.70 -6.75 -3.95
N PRO A 14 7.81 -6.20 -4.47
CA PRO A 14 8.09 -6.25 -5.88
C PRO A 14 8.41 -7.68 -6.32
N THR A 15 8.28 -7.99 -7.61
CA THR A 15 8.65 -9.32 -8.16
C THR A 15 10.15 -9.61 -8.06
N ASP A 16 10.99 -8.58 -8.18
CA ASP A 16 12.45 -8.74 -8.27
C ASP A 16 13.18 -7.52 -7.67
N PRO A 17 14.45 -7.67 -7.24
CA PRO A 17 15.24 -6.55 -6.69
C PRO A 17 15.60 -5.47 -7.72
N ASP A 18 15.53 -5.79 -9.02
CA ASP A 18 15.84 -4.87 -10.11
C ASP A 18 14.62 -4.00 -10.53
N VAL A 19 13.46 -4.20 -9.91
CA VAL A 19 12.25 -3.40 -10.18
C VAL A 19 12.49 -1.94 -9.77
N ASN A 20 12.12 -1.01 -10.67
CA ASN A 20 12.18 0.42 -10.37
C ASN A 20 11.09 0.80 -9.34
N LEU A 21 11.50 0.94 -8.08
CA LEU A 21 10.60 1.22 -6.96
C LEU A 21 9.93 2.59 -7.06
N ASP A 22 10.56 3.57 -7.70
CA ASP A 22 9.98 4.90 -7.88
C ASP A 22 8.80 4.85 -8.87
N GLU A 23 8.94 4.10 -9.96
CA GLU A 23 7.86 3.86 -10.92
C GLU A 23 6.75 2.98 -10.34
N LEU A 24 7.12 1.93 -9.60
CA LEU A 24 6.17 1.06 -8.92
C LEU A 24 5.34 1.84 -7.87
N GLU A 25 6.00 2.67 -7.07
CA GLU A 25 5.36 3.53 -6.08
C GLU A 25 4.36 4.49 -6.74
N ALA A 26 4.71 5.09 -7.87
CA ALA A 26 3.80 5.96 -8.62
C ALA A 26 2.55 5.21 -9.12
N LYS A 27 2.73 4.05 -9.77
CA LYS A 27 1.61 3.21 -10.25
C LYS A 27 0.69 2.77 -9.11
N LEU A 28 1.25 2.40 -7.96
CA LEU A 28 0.47 2.00 -6.78
C LEU A 28 -0.31 3.17 -6.17
N LYS A 29 0.24 4.38 -6.18
CA LYS A 29 -0.49 5.59 -5.76
C LYS A 29 -1.68 5.88 -6.68
N GLU A 30 -1.52 5.67 -7.99
CA GLU A 30 -2.60 5.83 -8.96
C GLU A 30 -3.68 4.73 -8.83
N ALA A 31 -3.28 3.52 -8.43
CA ALA A 31 -4.20 2.41 -8.19
C ALA A 31 -4.96 2.52 -6.86
N LEU A 32 -4.52 3.38 -5.93
CA LEU A 32 -5.18 3.56 -4.64
C LEU A 32 -6.58 4.18 -4.83
N PRO A 33 -7.66 3.54 -4.37
CA PRO A 33 -9.00 4.08 -4.58
C PRO A 33 -9.20 5.43 -3.88
N GLU A 34 -9.83 6.40 -4.57
CA GLU A 34 -9.91 7.81 -4.16
C GLU A 34 -10.51 8.07 -2.76
N LYS A 35 -11.32 7.14 -2.25
CA LYS A 35 -11.90 7.25 -0.90
C LYS A 35 -10.86 7.07 0.21
N PHE A 36 -9.78 6.34 -0.06
CA PHE A 36 -8.69 6.14 0.89
C PHE A 36 -7.71 7.31 0.80
N GLY A 37 -7.17 7.70 1.95
CA GLY A 37 -6.06 8.65 2.00
C GLY A 37 -4.72 7.93 1.99
N LEU A 38 -3.64 8.65 1.72
CA LEU A 38 -2.28 8.14 1.85
C LEU A 38 -1.49 9.07 2.77
N ALA A 39 -1.01 8.54 3.89
CA ALA A 39 -0.20 9.31 4.84
C ALA A 39 1.26 9.39 4.41
N LYS A 40 1.85 8.25 4.04
CA LYS A 40 3.24 8.14 3.56
C LYS A 40 3.47 6.78 2.90
N VAL A 41 4.59 6.69 2.18
CA VAL A 41 5.16 5.42 1.69
C VAL A 41 6.56 5.30 2.25
N GLU A 42 6.91 4.13 2.79
CA GLU A 42 8.26 3.83 3.28
C GLU A 42 8.87 2.66 2.51
N ARG A 43 10.19 2.66 2.38
CA ARG A 43 10.97 1.57 1.76
C ARG A 43 11.59 0.73 2.86
N GLU A 44 11.26 -0.56 2.88
CA GLU A 44 11.79 -1.52 3.87
C GLU A 44 12.73 -2.51 3.17
N PRO A 45 14.05 -2.44 3.41
CA PRO A 45 14.99 -3.46 2.95
C PRO A 45 14.68 -4.82 3.58
N ILE A 46 14.62 -5.87 2.76
CA ILE A 46 14.32 -7.23 3.21
C ILE A 46 15.60 -8.08 3.22
N ALA A 47 15.97 -8.67 2.09
CA ALA A 47 17.16 -9.47 1.90
C ALA A 47 17.51 -9.53 0.40
N PHE A 48 18.77 -9.83 0.06
CA PHE A 48 19.23 -10.00 -1.32
C PHE A 48 18.92 -8.82 -2.25
N GLY A 49 18.97 -7.59 -1.73
CA GLY A 49 18.67 -6.37 -2.49
C GLY A 49 17.19 -6.10 -2.70
N LEU A 50 16.29 -6.99 -2.25
CA LEU A 50 14.85 -6.79 -2.34
C LEU A 50 14.40 -5.74 -1.31
N VAL A 51 13.55 -4.82 -1.74
CA VAL A 51 13.01 -3.74 -0.91
C VAL A 51 11.49 -3.73 -1.06
N ALA A 52 10.77 -3.84 0.06
CA ALA A 52 9.33 -3.74 0.10
C ALA A 52 8.88 -2.28 0.18
N LEU A 53 7.71 -1.98 -0.36
CA LEU A 53 7.03 -0.69 -0.16
C LEU A 53 5.96 -0.84 0.93
N LYS A 54 6.00 0.01 1.94
CA LYS A 54 4.99 0.11 3.01
C LYS A 54 4.12 1.33 2.78
N PHE A 55 2.88 1.09 2.38
CA PHE A 55 1.88 2.14 2.20
C PHE A 55 1.10 2.33 3.48
N TYR A 56 1.17 3.54 4.05
CA TYR A 56 0.38 3.93 5.21
C TYR A 56 -0.93 4.54 4.72
N VAL A 57 -1.92 3.69 4.51
CA VAL A 57 -3.22 4.06 3.95
C VAL A 57 -4.14 4.54 5.06
N LEU A 58 -4.75 5.70 4.87
CA LEU A 58 -5.74 6.27 5.76
C LEU A 58 -7.13 5.81 5.35
N ALA A 59 -7.90 5.33 6.32
CA ALA A 59 -9.23 4.81 6.12
C ALA A 59 -10.15 5.27 7.26
N LYS A 60 -11.43 4.95 7.14
CA LYS A 60 -12.41 5.15 8.18
C LYS A 60 -12.94 3.81 8.65
N ASP A 61 -13.22 3.70 9.94
CA ASP A 61 -13.89 2.53 10.52
C ASP A 61 -15.41 2.65 10.30
N GLU A 62 -15.84 2.60 9.04
CA GLU A 62 -17.25 2.61 8.61
C GLU A 62 -17.46 1.74 7.37
N GLU A 63 -18.71 1.40 7.08
CA GLU A 63 -19.05 0.59 5.90
C GLU A 63 -18.51 1.22 4.61
N GLY A 64 -17.88 0.38 3.78
CA GLY A 64 -17.30 0.80 2.52
C GLY A 64 -15.80 1.13 2.55
N TYR A 65 -15.13 1.13 3.70
CA TYR A 65 -13.66 1.25 3.79
C TYR A 65 -12.99 -0.11 3.97
N ASP A 66 -13.18 -0.98 2.97
CA ASP A 66 -12.66 -2.34 2.99
C ASP A 66 -11.21 -2.40 2.46
N LEU A 67 -10.30 -2.97 3.26
CA LEU A 67 -8.87 -3.05 2.91
C LEU A 67 -8.60 -4.03 1.76
N ASP A 68 -9.44 -5.05 1.56
CA ASP A 68 -9.28 -6.00 0.46
C ASP A 68 -9.33 -5.29 -0.89
N GLN A 69 -10.11 -4.20 -1.03
CA GLN A 69 -10.16 -3.41 -2.25
C GLN A 69 -8.81 -2.77 -2.59
N ILE A 70 -8.03 -2.37 -1.57
CA ILE A 70 -6.68 -1.85 -1.76
C ILE A 70 -5.75 -2.98 -2.18
N LEU A 71 -5.85 -4.14 -1.53
CA LEU A 71 -5.02 -5.30 -1.84
C LEU A 71 -5.25 -5.80 -3.27
N GLU A 72 -6.51 -5.90 -3.69
CA GLU A 72 -6.88 -6.29 -5.05
C GLU A 72 -6.36 -5.28 -6.07
N ALA A 73 -6.54 -3.97 -5.83
CA ALA A 73 -6.02 -2.94 -6.71
C ALA A 73 -4.49 -3.00 -6.84
N PHE A 74 -3.78 -3.20 -5.73
CA PHE A 74 -2.32 -3.30 -5.74
C PHE A 74 -1.82 -4.57 -6.43
N ARG A 75 -2.48 -5.71 -6.25
CA ARG A 75 -2.12 -6.98 -6.91
C ARG A 75 -2.30 -6.94 -8.44
N GLN A 76 -3.10 -6.01 -8.95
CA GLN A 76 -3.26 -5.80 -10.39
C GLN A 76 -2.17 -4.91 -11.01
N VAL A 77 -1.35 -4.25 -10.18
CA VAL A 77 -0.24 -3.42 -10.65
C VAL A 77 0.92 -4.32 -11.09
N GLU A 78 1.45 -4.05 -12.28
CA GLU A 78 2.61 -4.77 -12.83
C GLU A 78 3.84 -4.63 -11.91
N ASN A 79 4.62 -5.70 -11.78
CA ASN A 79 5.79 -5.83 -10.92
C ASN A 79 5.47 -5.91 -9.41
N VAL A 80 4.21 -6.13 -9.05
CA VAL A 80 3.81 -6.55 -7.69
C VAL A 80 3.78 -8.07 -7.61
N GLU A 81 4.54 -8.65 -6.68
CA GLU A 81 4.47 -10.07 -6.33
C GLU A 81 3.33 -10.32 -5.34
N SER A 82 3.28 -9.51 -4.28
CA SER A 82 2.26 -9.62 -3.24
C SER A 82 1.92 -8.27 -2.63
N ALA A 83 0.68 -8.17 -2.15
CA ALA A 83 0.20 -7.06 -1.32
C ALA A 83 -0.57 -7.63 -0.14
N GLU A 84 -0.17 -7.24 1.07
CA GLU A 84 -0.67 -7.78 2.33
C GLU A 84 -0.81 -6.68 3.39
N VAL A 85 -1.82 -6.79 4.25
CA VAL A 85 -1.96 -5.89 5.41
C VAL A 85 -1.02 -6.37 6.51
N GLU A 86 -0.06 -5.53 6.88
CA GLU A 86 0.88 -5.82 7.96
C GLU A 86 0.32 -5.38 9.32
N THR A 87 -0.35 -4.23 9.37
CA THR A 87 -0.86 -3.66 10.62
C THR A 87 -2.06 -2.77 10.35
N VAL A 88 -3.01 -2.75 11.28
CA VAL A 88 -4.12 -1.80 11.31
C VAL A 88 -4.13 -1.12 12.67
N SER A 89 -4.32 0.20 12.70
CA SER A 89 -4.33 0.98 13.93
C SER A 89 -5.37 2.10 13.85
N ARG A 90 -6.02 2.39 14.97
CA ARG A 90 -6.90 3.56 15.12
C ARG A 90 -6.04 4.79 15.43
N ILE A 91 -6.40 5.94 14.86
CA ILE A 91 -5.68 7.22 14.99
C ILE A 91 -6.59 8.35 15.45
#